data_AF-A0A954F7F7-F1
#
_entry.id   AF-A0A954F7F7-F1
#
_cell.length_a   1.000
_cell.length_b   1.000
_cell.length_c   1.000
_cell.angle_alpha   90.00
_cell.angle_beta   90.00
_cell.angle_gamma   90.00
#
_symmetry.space_group_name_H-M   'P 1'
#
loop_
_entity.id
_entity.type
_entity.pdbx_description
1 polymer ?
#
loop_
_entity_poly.entity_id
_entity_poly.type
_entity_poly.pdbx_seq_one_letter_code
_entity_poly.pdbx_strand_id
1 'polypeptide(L)'
;LAGLTPGAADFRGPWRQFAKMCALVNDTVVLHPGGWGLGVVTDVYPEDLEVGVTFHNGRKDRFPMATAVDIFTTLPESDLRAQFYRDPEGLKKRAKAEPLEILQAIVFRFGGKANSAQIRTALMGIGIEGSAWTAWWRKTRKLAENSEWFEVTGSAKKAIVTRLIEAKDPSETLERALKLAPNLSTMHSKVKELFVGHSPDEALAEMGLRVLEEAALLENELPQERLAVWLFLKEQRGETPEVALELLRPIAELPAPTDPSESPEIWNLFAALPTLKDQERAIALLPELFGEDWMKVCVPHLQHAARGMVRPLVDTYLKGGFEKEVHEVYSVLLSRPLRAPSLLVTLASRLEKEELGDNFPTPVQRAQSLLSLATHLYQARRGEAHLTRVSARLTSLLCSGESPLLATLLKDADAEALRGIDVQCGRGIDPEFEHLITALALKIDRHFFATQSGFFWTGSTIWT
;
A
#
# COMPACT_ATOMS: atom_id res chain seq x y z
N LEU A 1 54.22 21.08 32.46
CA LEU A 1 53.17 20.04 32.49
C LEU A 1 52.92 19.46 31.11
N ALA A 2 52.43 20.23 30.13
CA ALA A 2 52.15 19.70 28.79
C ALA A 2 53.39 19.41 27.90
N GLY A 3 54.62 19.73 28.34
CA GLY A 3 55.83 19.46 27.54
C GLY A 3 56.04 20.39 26.33
N LEU A 4 55.34 21.53 26.26
CA LEU A 4 55.56 22.56 25.23
C LEU A 4 56.89 23.28 25.50
N THR A 5 57.89 23.07 24.63
CA THR A 5 59.21 23.72 24.72
C THR A 5 59.53 24.52 23.45
N PRO A 6 60.21 25.68 23.56
CA PRO A 6 60.69 26.42 22.39
C PRO A 6 61.63 25.56 21.53
N GLY A 7 61.43 25.56 20.21
CA GLY A 7 62.29 24.83 19.25
C GLY A 7 62.02 23.32 19.12
N ALA A 8 60.94 22.78 19.69
CA ALA A 8 60.59 21.38 19.55
C ALA A 8 60.24 21.01 18.09
N ALA A 9 60.73 19.86 17.62
CA ALA A 9 60.48 19.37 16.26
C ALA A 9 59.09 18.72 16.08
N ASP A 10 58.44 18.25 17.16
CA ASP A 10 57.11 17.65 17.12
C ASP A 10 56.25 18.16 18.29
N PHE A 11 55.15 18.86 17.97
CA PHE A 11 54.23 19.40 18.94
C PHE A 11 53.00 18.52 19.18
N ARG A 12 52.79 17.42 18.44
CA ARG A 12 51.53 16.65 18.50
C ARG A 12 51.28 16.04 19.88
N GLY A 13 52.32 15.47 20.50
CA GLY A 13 52.25 14.93 21.86
C GLY A 13 51.96 16.02 22.89
N PRO A 14 52.80 17.06 22.98
CA PRO A 14 52.58 18.19 23.87
C PRO A 14 51.22 18.88 23.70
N TRP A 15 50.78 19.07 22.45
CA TRP A 15 49.49 19.66 22.13
C TRP A 15 48.31 18.81 22.64
N ARG A 16 48.38 17.48 22.51
CA ARG A 16 47.35 16.58 23.07
C ARG A 16 47.30 16.68 24.59
N GLN A 17 48.44 16.74 25.27
CA GLN A 17 48.46 16.91 26.72
C GLN A 17 47.93 18.28 27.14
N PHE A 18 48.32 19.35 26.44
CA PHE A 18 47.80 20.69 26.67
C PHE A 18 46.27 20.75 26.47
N ALA A 19 45.76 20.19 25.38
CA ALA A 19 44.32 20.12 25.11
C ALA A 19 43.56 19.36 26.21
N LYS A 20 44.13 18.25 26.71
CA LYS A 20 43.55 17.52 27.85
C LYS A 20 43.56 18.35 29.13
N MET A 21 44.65 19.06 29.43
CA MET A 21 44.71 19.97 30.58
C MET A 21 43.64 21.06 30.48
N CYS A 22 43.52 21.72 29.33
CA CYS A 22 42.49 22.75 29.11
C CYS A 22 41.07 22.20 29.22
N ALA A 23 40.86 20.92 28.95
CA ALA A 23 39.57 20.27 29.09
C ALA A 23 39.24 19.86 30.53
N LEU A 24 40.19 19.89 31.47
CA LEU A 24 39.95 19.58 32.90
C LEU A 24 39.47 20.84 33.63
N VAL A 25 38.25 21.26 33.34
CA VAL A 25 37.57 22.37 34.02
C VAL A 25 36.36 21.86 34.79
N ASN A 26 35.84 22.66 35.72
CA ASN A 26 34.64 22.33 36.47
C ASN A 26 33.50 21.86 35.56
N ASP A 27 32.71 20.89 36.03
CA ASP A 27 31.61 20.23 35.33
C ASP A 27 31.98 19.34 34.12
N THR A 28 33.28 19.19 33.85
CA THR A 28 33.76 18.23 32.84
C THR A 28 33.54 16.81 33.32
N VAL A 29 32.87 15.99 32.50
CA VAL A 29 32.75 14.56 32.76
C VAL A 29 34.02 13.85 32.30
N VAL A 30 34.58 13.04 33.18
CA VAL A 30 35.78 12.24 32.93
C VAL A 30 35.47 10.74 33.07
N LEU A 31 36.18 9.92 32.31
CA LEU A 31 36.17 8.47 32.42
C LEU A 31 37.54 7.98 32.87
N HIS A 32 37.55 7.19 33.95
CA HIS A 32 38.72 6.43 34.37
C HIS A 32 38.69 5.01 33.76
N PRO A 33 39.58 4.67 32.82
CA PRO A 33 39.57 3.38 32.14
C PRO A 33 39.93 2.21 33.06
N GLY A 34 40.68 2.45 34.14
CA GLY A 34 41.10 1.43 35.10
C GLY A 34 40.04 1.01 36.14
N GLY A 35 38.76 1.28 35.92
CA GLY A 35 37.65 0.68 36.68
C GLY A 35 36.91 1.56 37.68
N TRP A 36 37.31 2.81 37.92
CA TRP A 36 36.54 3.74 38.77
C TRP A 36 35.33 4.37 38.06
N GLY A 37 35.23 4.21 36.74
CA GLY A 37 34.07 4.61 35.96
C GLY A 37 34.04 6.12 35.68
N LEU A 38 32.82 6.66 35.59
CA LEU A 38 32.56 8.06 35.29
C LEU A 38 32.67 8.93 36.54
N GLY A 39 33.21 10.12 36.38
CA GLY A 39 33.22 11.17 37.39
C GLY A 39 33.08 12.55 36.78
N VAL A 40 32.91 13.55 37.63
CA VAL A 40 32.84 14.97 37.24
C VAL A 40 33.93 15.74 37.97
N VAL A 41 34.60 16.63 37.25
CA VAL A 41 35.52 17.60 37.84
C VAL A 41 34.70 18.58 38.66
N THR A 42 34.92 18.64 39.97
CA THR A 42 34.21 19.57 40.86
C THR A 42 34.98 20.86 41.07
N ASP A 43 36.31 20.75 41.16
CA ASP A 43 37.18 21.86 41.51
C ASP A 43 38.52 21.72 40.78
N VAL A 44 39.09 22.85 40.38
CA VAL A 44 40.47 22.95 39.90
C VAL A 44 41.24 23.80 40.91
N TYR A 45 42.40 23.34 41.35
CA TYR A 45 43.28 24.01 42.31
C TYR A 45 44.59 24.40 41.59
N PRO A 46 44.65 25.58 40.92
CA PRO A 46 45.80 25.94 40.09
C PRO A 46 47.10 26.10 40.89
N GLU A 47 47.02 26.63 42.10
CA GLU A 47 48.18 26.86 42.98
C GLU A 47 48.83 25.53 43.42
N ASP A 48 48.00 24.52 43.70
CA ASP A 48 48.45 23.19 44.13
C ASP A 48 48.71 22.25 42.93
N LEU A 49 48.37 22.67 41.71
CA LEU A 49 48.36 21.85 40.49
C LEU A 49 47.55 20.55 40.67
N GLU A 50 46.38 20.65 41.29
CA GLU A 50 45.47 19.53 41.52
C GLU A 50 44.09 19.73 40.90
N VAL A 51 43.37 18.62 40.69
CA VAL A 51 41.96 18.61 40.26
C VAL A 51 41.14 17.70 41.17
N GLY A 52 40.01 18.19 41.65
CA GLY A 52 39.03 17.43 42.42
C GLY A 52 38.04 16.73 41.50
N VAL A 53 37.79 15.44 41.72
CA VAL A 53 36.83 14.65 40.95
C VAL A 53 35.87 13.92 41.88
N THR A 54 34.57 13.99 41.58
CA THR A 54 33.53 13.17 42.22
C THR A 54 33.06 12.08 41.26
N PHE A 55 33.26 10.82 41.63
CA PHE A 55 32.85 9.64 40.86
C PHE A 55 31.39 9.28 41.10
N HIS A 56 30.80 8.52 40.16
CA HIS A 56 29.39 8.10 40.23
C HIS A 56 29.03 7.29 41.49
N ASN A 57 30.00 6.59 42.07
CA ASN A 57 29.82 5.85 43.33
C ASN A 57 29.88 6.74 44.59
N GLY A 58 30.00 8.06 44.43
CA GLY A 58 30.11 9.04 45.51
C GLY A 58 31.53 9.27 46.03
N ARG A 59 32.54 8.53 45.55
CA ARG A 59 33.95 8.77 45.91
C ARG A 59 34.36 10.16 45.44
N LYS A 60 34.97 10.93 46.33
CA LYS A 60 35.62 12.21 46.02
C LYS A 60 37.11 12.06 46.25
N ASP A 61 37.91 12.55 45.32
CA ASP A 61 39.36 12.47 45.42
C ASP A 61 40.03 13.65 44.72
N ARG A 62 41.27 13.93 45.09
CA ARG A 62 42.11 14.95 44.46
C ARG A 62 43.27 14.28 43.74
N PHE A 63 43.55 14.74 42.52
CA PHE A 63 44.62 14.21 41.70
C PHE A 63 45.59 15.30 41.29
N PRO A 64 46.90 15.05 41.33
CA PRO A 64 47.86 15.90 40.64
C PRO A 64 47.47 16.05 39.17
N MET A 65 47.50 17.28 38.65
CA MET A 65 47.05 17.62 37.29
C MET A 65 47.76 16.76 36.23
N ALA A 66 49.07 16.52 36.40
CA ALA A 66 49.83 15.64 35.51
C ALA A 66 49.23 14.22 35.46
N THR A 67 48.94 13.64 36.62
CA THR A 67 48.32 12.32 36.74
C THR A 67 46.91 12.31 36.15
N ALA A 68 46.11 13.34 36.42
CA ALA A 68 44.75 13.46 35.90
C ALA A 68 44.69 13.44 34.37
N VAL A 69 45.60 14.17 33.71
CA VAL A 69 45.74 14.19 32.23
C VAL A 69 46.06 12.82 31.65
N ASP A 70 46.83 12.02 32.38
CA ASP A 70 47.26 10.69 31.95
C ASP A 70 46.16 9.64 32.17
N ILE A 71 45.48 9.66 33.32
CA ILE A 71 44.53 8.61 33.69
C ILE A 71 43.10 8.86 33.22
N PHE A 72 42.70 10.13 33.02
CA PHE A 72 41.34 10.44 32.61
C PHE A 72 41.19 10.64 31.11
N THR A 73 40.08 10.12 30.59
CA THR A 73 39.55 10.51 29.28
C THR A 73 38.45 11.53 29.51
N THR A 74 38.65 12.77 29.06
CA THR A 74 37.60 13.79 29.06
C THR A 74 36.53 13.44 28.05
N LEU A 75 35.27 13.58 28.44
CA LEU A 75 34.12 13.27 27.61
C LEU A 75 33.43 14.59 27.20
N PRO A 76 33.31 14.88 25.90
CA PRO A 76 32.56 16.06 25.46
C PRO A 76 31.07 15.91 25.78
N GLU A 77 30.34 17.02 25.81
CA GLU A 77 28.89 17.01 26.09
C GLU A 77 28.07 16.21 25.08
N SER A 78 28.58 16.04 23.85
CA SER A 78 27.97 15.20 22.82
C SER A 78 28.18 13.70 23.05
N ASP A 79 29.09 13.28 23.95
CA ASP A 79 29.30 11.86 24.26
C ASP A 79 28.12 11.34 25.11
N LEU A 80 27.50 10.26 24.63
CA LEU A 80 26.34 9.65 25.29
C LEU A 80 26.64 9.24 26.73
N ARG A 81 27.87 8.89 27.08
CA ARG A 81 28.26 8.55 28.46
C ARG A 81 28.23 9.77 29.37
N ALA A 82 28.64 10.94 28.86
CA ALA A 82 28.56 12.20 29.60
C ALA A 82 27.11 12.65 29.78
N GLN A 83 26.29 12.53 28.73
CA GLN A 83 24.85 12.81 28.82
C GLN A 83 24.15 11.86 29.79
N PHE A 84 24.49 10.58 29.76
CA PHE A 84 23.92 9.58 30.66
C PHE A 84 24.32 9.83 32.12
N TYR A 85 25.56 10.27 32.37
CA TYR A 85 25.98 10.65 33.72
C TYR A 85 25.14 11.79 34.29
N ARG A 86 24.79 12.79 33.46
CA ARG A 86 24.03 13.98 33.89
C ARG A 86 22.53 13.73 34.00
N ASP A 87 21.93 13.07 33.00
CA ASP A 87 20.49 12.79 32.95
C ASP A 87 20.21 11.43 32.28
N PRO A 88 20.26 10.33 33.06
CA PRO A 88 20.01 8.98 32.54
C PRO A 88 18.62 8.83 31.91
N GLU A 89 17.59 9.38 32.54
CA GLU A 89 16.21 9.17 32.15
C GLU A 89 15.83 10.05 30.95
N GLY A 90 16.28 11.30 30.92
CA GLY A 90 16.12 12.16 29.74
C GLY A 90 16.83 11.62 28.52
N LEU A 91 18.05 11.07 28.67
CA LEU A 91 18.76 10.45 27.55
C LEU A 91 18.02 9.22 27.01
N LYS A 92 17.52 8.33 27.88
CA LYS A 92 16.72 7.17 27.44
C LYS A 92 15.45 7.60 26.72
N LYS A 93 14.81 8.69 27.15
CA LYS A 93 13.62 9.27 26.50
C LYS A 93 13.99 9.82 25.12
N ARG A 94 15.06 10.60 25.01
CA ARG A 94 15.59 11.13 23.74
C ARG A 94 15.97 10.01 22.78
N ALA A 95 16.60 8.94 23.25
CA ALA A 95 16.94 7.80 22.41
C ALA A 95 15.73 7.14 21.75
N LYS A 96 14.56 7.19 22.38
CA LYS A 96 13.30 6.70 21.79
C LYS A 96 12.67 7.71 20.82
N ALA A 97 12.72 8.99 21.18
CA ALA A 97 12.13 10.09 20.42
C ALA A 97 12.92 10.42 19.14
N GLU A 98 14.23 10.62 19.29
CA GLU A 98 15.17 11.10 18.28
C GLU A 98 16.31 10.07 18.06
N PRO A 99 15.99 8.87 17.56
CA PRO A 99 16.98 7.80 17.44
C PRO A 99 18.12 8.12 16.45
N LEU A 100 17.88 8.97 15.44
CA LEU A 100 18.93 9.35 14.49
C LEU A 100 19.99 10.26 15.10
N GLU A 101 19.63 11.13 16.04
CA GLU A 101 20.62 11.94 16.77
C GLU A 101 21.54 11.06 17.62
N ILE A 102 20.97 10.06 18.31
CA ILE A 102 21.76 9.10 19.08
C ILE A 102 22.67 8.29 18.16
N LEU A 103 22.16 7.85 17.00
CA LEU A 103 22.97 7.17 16.00
C LEU A 103 24.12 8.07 15.50
N GLN A 104 23.85 9.35 15.26
CA GLN A 104 24.86 10.33 14.84
C GLN A 104 25.97 10.47 15.88
N ALA A 105 25.61 10.61 17.17
CA ALA A 105 26.59 10.70 18.26
C ALA A 105 27.47 9.45 18.36
N ILE A 106 26.88 8.26 18.20
CA ILE A 106 27.61 6.99 18.19
C ILE A 106 28.56 6.91 16.99
N VAL A 107 28.05 7.17 15.78
CA VAL A 107 28.85 7.09 14.55
C VAL A 107 29.98 8.10 14.58
N PHE A 108 29.74 9.31 15.09
CA PHE A 108 30.77 10.34 15.29
C PHE A 108 31.87 9.86 16.26
N ARG A 109 31.51 9.23 17.39
CA ARG A 109 32.46 8.65 18.34
C ARG A 109 33.36 7.60 17.70
N PHE A 110 32.87 6.87 16.70
CA PHE A 110 33.65 5.87 15.95
C PHE A 110 34.28 6.43 14.65
N GLY A 111 34.47 7.75 14.55
CA GLY A 111 35.19 8.37 13.43
C GLY A 111 34.37 8.44 12.12
N GLY A 112 33.04 8.51 12.22
CA GLY A 112 32.15 8.64 11.07
C GLY A 112 31.63 7.31 10.51
N LYS A 113 32.08 6.17 11.05
CA LYS A 113 31.63 4.83 10.61
C LYS A 113 31.54 3.87 11.79
N ALA A 114 30.39 3.21 11.94
CA ALA A 114 30.18 2.25 13.02
C ALA A 114 29.48 0.98 12.52
N ASN A 115 29.91 -0.18 13.02
CA ASN A 115 29.22 -1.45 12.80
C ASN A 115 28.15 -1.72 13.87
N SER A 116 27.24 -2.64 13.60
CA SER A 116 26.14 -3.02 14.50
C SER A 116 26.61 -3.39 15.93
N ALA A 117 27.76 -4.03 16.07
CA ALA A 117 28.32 -4.40 17.38
C ALA A 117 28.80 -3.17 18.16
N GLN A 118 29.49 -2.25 17.51
CA GLN A 118 29.93 -0.97 18.11
C GLN A 118 28.72 -0.13 18.55
N ILE A 119 27.68 -0.06 17.72
CA ILE A 119 26.44 0.67 18.04
C ILE A 119 25.76 0.04 19.25
N ARG A 120 25.64 -1.29 19.28
CA ARG A 120 25.07 -2.02 20.42
C ARG A 120 25.85 -1.77 21.70
N THR A 121 27.18 -1.88 21.67
CA THR A 121 28.03 -1.63 22.84
C THR A 121 27.89 -0.20 23.37
N ALA A 122 27.76 0.79 22.48
CA ALA A 122 27.55 2.18 22.90
C ALA A 122 26.19 2.36 23.61
N LEU A 123 25.14 1.70 23.12
CA LEU A 123 23.80 1.76 23.72
C LEU A 123 23.67 0.99 25.03
N MET A 124 24.40 -0.12 25.19
CA MET A 124 24.51 -0.81 26.47
C MET A 124 25.04 0.13 27.55
N GLY A 125 26.01 0.99 27.20
CA GLY A 125 26.56 2.01 28.10
C GLY A 125 25.56 3.06 28.61
N ILE A 126 24.35 3.12 28.04
CA ILE A 126 23.25 3.99 28.49
C ILE A 126 22.00 3.19 28.91
N GLY A 127 22.15 1.90 29.16
CA GLY A 127 21.09 1.02 29.64
C GLY A 127 20.08 0.55 28.59
N ILE A 128 20.41 0.61 27.29
CA ILE A 128 19.57 0.08 26.21
C ILE A 128 20.13 -1.26 25.75
N GLU A 129 19.54 -2.35 26.25
CA GLU A 129 20.01 -3.72 26.04
C GLU A 129 18.89 -4.67 25.61
N GLY A 130 19.24 -5.94 25.33
CA GLY A 130 18.27 -7.02 25.08
C GLY A 130 17.20 -6.70 24.03
N SER A 131 15.93 -6.79 24.45
CA SER A 131 14.77 -6.50 23.60
C SER A 131 14.65 -5.01 23.24
N ALA A 132 15.05 -4.11 24.14
CA ALA A 132 15.03 -2.66 23.89
C ALA A 132 16.00 -2.28 22.76
N TRP A 133 17.20 -2.88 22.74
CA TRP A 133 18.13 -2.76 21.62
C TRP A 133 17.50 -3.23 20.31
N THR A 134 16.89 -4.42 20.29
CA THR A 134 16.32 -4.98 19.05
C THR A 134 15.21 -4.07 18.48
N ALA A 135 14.34 -3.55 19.35
CA ALA A 135 13.27 -2.63 18.95
C ALA A 135 13.83 -1.29 18.45
N TRP A 136 14.79 -0.71 19.18
CA TRP A 136 15.45 0.53 18.81
C TRP A 136 16.19 0.40 17.48
N TRP A 137 16.97 -0.66 17.30
CA TRP A 137 17.77 -0.88 16.09
C TRP A 137 16.90 -1.05 14.85
N ARG A 138 15.80 -1.81 14.95
CA ARG A 138 14.85 -1.99 13.84
C ARG A 138 14.25 -0.66 13.38
N LYS A 139 13.82 0.19 14.31
CA LYS A 139 13.27 1.53 14.01
C LYS A 139 14.35 2.43 13.41
N THR A 140 15.50 2.52 14.07
CA THR A 140 16.57 3.45 13.72
C THR A 140 17.23 3.11 12.40
N ARG A 141 17.46 1.83 12.12
CA ARG A 141 18.03 1.38 10.84
C ARG A 141 17.13 1.78 9.67
N LYS A 142 15.82 1.58 9.79
CA LYS A 142 14.86 1.99 8.76
C LYS A 142 14.87 3.51 8.54
N LEU A 143 14.96 4.29 9.62
CA LEU A 143 15.07 5.75 9.54
C LEU A 143 16.40 6.19 8.91
N ALA A 144 17.50 5.50 9.20
CA ALA A 144 18.82 5.78 8.63
C ALA A 144 18.92 5.37 7.16
N GLU A 145 18.30 4.26 6.75
CA GLU A 145 18.20 3.84 5.34
C GLU A 145 17.50 4.90 4.48
N ASN A 146 16.51 5.60 5.05
CA ASN A 146 15.77 6.68 4.40
C ASN A 146 16.36 8.08 4.67
N SER A 147 17.48 8.17 5.38
CA SER A 147 18.09 9.46 5.71
C SER A 147 19.07 9.89 4.62
N GLU A 148 19.05 11.19 4.31
CA GLU A 148 20.03 11.84 3.45
C GLU A 148 21.44 11.87 4.06
N TRP A 149 21.56 11.76 5.39
CA TRP A 149 22.82 11.93 6.11
C TRP A 149 23.53 10.62 6.47
N PHE A 150 22.88 9.47 6.21
CA PHE A 150 23.41 8.15 6.55
C PHE A 150 23.46 7.22 5.34
N GLU A 151 24.54 6.47 5.24
CA GLU A 151 24.64 5.30 4.39
C GLU A 151 24.60 4.04 5.25
N VAL A 152 23.70 3.12 4.93
CA VAL A 152 23.55 1.84 5.63
C VAL A 152 23.81 0.71 4.65
N THR A 153 24.82 -0.11 4.92
CA THR A 153 25.18 -1.27 4.10
C THR A 153 25.13 -2.56 4.92
N GLY A 154 24.93 -3.70 4.25
CA GLY A 154 24.91 -5.03 4.88
C GLY A 154 23.57 -5.41 5.53
N SER A 155 23.50 -6.66 6.00
CA SER A 155 22.30 -7.20 6.65
C SER A 155 22.12 -6.65 8.06
N ALA A 156 20.92 -6.77 8.64
CA ALA A 156 20.62 -6.23 9.98
C ALA A 156 21.63 -6.66 11.08
N LYS A 157 22.22 -7.86 10.96
CA LYS A 157 23.24 -8.37 11.90
C LYS A 157 24.65 -7.83 11.62
N LYS A 158 24.99 -7.58 10.34
CA LYS A 158 26.32 -7.12 9.89
C LYS A 158 26.27 -5.72 9.28
N ALA A 159 25.34 -4.89 9.75
CA ALA A 159 25.12 -3.58 9.20
C ALA A 159 26.30 -2.65 9.53
N ILE A 160 26.66 -1.83 8.56
CA ILE A 160 27.65 -0.78 8.69
C ILE A 160 26.92 0.53 8.39
N VAL A 161 27.01 1.47 9.33
CA VAL A 161 26.45 2.82 9.19
C VAL A 161 27.59 3.80 9.03
N THR A 162 27.56 4.57 7.95
CA THR A 162 28.48 5.69 7.69
C THR A 162 27.69 6.99 7.76
N ARG A 163 28.22 8.00 8.46
CA ARG A 163 27.70 9.36 8.39
C ARG A 163 28.31 10.03 7.16
N LEU A 164 27.46 10.58 6.31
CA LEU A 164 27.92 11.29 5.13
C LEU A 164 28.36 12.72 5.48
N ILE A 165 29.37 13.19 4.75
CA ILE A 165 29.88 14.57 4.87
C ILE A 165 28.90 15.54 4.22
N GLU A 166 28.34 15.14 3.08
CA GLU A 166 27.30 15.85 2.33
C GLU A 166 26.02 15.01 2.33
N ALA A 167 24.86 15.67 2.39
CA ALA A 167 23.57 15.01 2.26
C ALA A 167 23.47 14.32 0.89
N LYS A 168 22.87 13.12 0.83
CA LYS A 168 22.51 12.50 -0.45
C LYS A 168 21.55 13.42 -1.18
N ASP A 169 21.75 13.55 -2.49
CA ASP A 169 20.71 14.05 -3.37
C ASP A 169 19.57 13.01 -3.45
N PRO A 170 18.34 13.34 -3.01
CA PRO A 170 17.19 12.47 -3.13
C PRO A 170 16.92 12.05 -4.59
N SER A 171 17.20 12.95 -5.54
CA SER A 171 17.00 12.72 -6.97
C SER A 171 17.94 11.65 -7.51
N GLU A 172 19.24 11.73 -7.20
CA GLU A 172 20.20 10.70 -7.60
C GLU A 172 19.86 9.34 -6.97
N THR A 173 19.41 9.35 -5.70
CA THR A 173 19.05 8.12 -4.98
C THR A 173 17.86 7.43 -5.64
N LEU A 174 16.81 8.20 -5.95
CA LEU A 174 15.64 7.69 -6.65
C LEU A 174 16.00 7.24 -8.07
N GLU A 175 16.78 8.03 -8.83
CA GLU A 175 17.17 7.68 -10.19
C GLU A 175 17.93 6.35 -10.23
N ARG A 176 18.89 6.13 -9.31
CA ARG A 176 19.57 4.83 -9.18
C ARG A 176 18.60 3.71 -8.83
N ALA A 177 17.64 3.96 -7.93
CA ALA A 177 16.65 2.96 -7.55
C ALA A 177 15.70 2.59 -8.71
N LEU A 178 15.35 3.55 -9.57
CA LEU A 178 14.54 3.33 -10.77
C LEU A 178 15.34 2.57 -11.83
N LYS A 179 16.61 2.93 -12.08
CA LYS A 179 17.49 2.21 -13.02
C LYS A 179 17.76 0.75 -12.62
N LEU A 180 17.70 0.44 -11.32
CA LEU A 180 17.86 -0.92 -10.79
C LEU A 180 16.53 -1.69 -10.70
N ALA A 181 15.40 -1.08 -11.06
CA ALA A 181 14.11 -1.77 -11.07
C ALA A 181 14.12 -2.89 -12.13
N PRO A 182 13.61 -4.09 -11.81
CA PRO A 182 13.68 -5.25 -12.71
C PRO A 182 12.72 -5.18 -13.90
N ASN A 183 11.65 -4.38 -13.82
CA ASN A 183 10.62 -4.22 -14.84
C ASN A 183 9.85 -2.91 -14.66
N LEU A 184 9.07 -2.53 -15.67
CA LEU A 184 8.28 -1.31 -15.68
C LEU A 184 7.27 -1.26 -14.52
N SER A 185 6.60 -2.37 -14.21
CA SER A 185 5.66 -2.45 -13.08
C SER A 185 6.28 -2.07 -11.72
N THR A 186 7.51 -2.53 -11.45
CA THR A 186 8.24 -2.18 -10.22
C THR A 186 8.65 -0.71 -10.21
N MET A 187 9.10 -0.20 -11.34
CA MET A 187 9.45 1.22 -11.50
C MET A 187 8.23 2.11 -11.28
N HIS A 188 7.11 1.79 -11.94
CA HIS A 188 5.83 2.49 -11.82
C HIS A 188 5.34 2.51 -10.36
N SER A 189 5.44 1.39 -9.65
CA SER A 189 5.05 1.31 -8.23
C SER A 189 5.88 2.25 -7.36
N LYS A 190 7.21 2.31 -7.57
CA LYS A 190 8.12 3.21 -6.84
C LYS A 190 7.81 4.68 -7.10
N VAL A 191 7.53 5.06 -8.35
CA VAL A 191 7.17 6.44 -8.67
C VAL A 191 5.82 6.80 -8.05
N LYS A 192 4.82 5.90 -8.09
CA LYS A 192 3.52 6.12 -7.42
C LYS A 192 3.66 6.37 -5.93
N GLU A 193 4.61 5.71 -5.25
CA GLU A 193 4.86 5.92 -3.81
C GLU A 193 5.24 7.38 -3.48
N LEU A 194 5.84 8.13 -4.42
CA LEU A 194 6.16 9.54 -4.22
C LEU A 194 4.90 10.40 -4.03
N PHE A 195 3.78 9.99 -4.63
CA PHE A 195 2.52 10.72 -4.62
C PHE A 195 1.56 10.26 -3.52
N VAL A 196 2.01 9.37 -2.61
CA VAL A 196 1.18 8.87 -1.51
C VAL A 196 1.40 9.70 -0.25
N GLY A 197 0.33 10.32 0.24
CA GLY A 197 0.27 10.95 1.57
C GLY A 197 0.49 12.46 1.55
N HIS A 198 1.67 12.93 1.14
CA HIS A 198 2.00 14.36 1.04
C HIS A 198 2.37 14.72 -0.39
N SER A 199 2.23 16.00 -0.77
CA SER A 199 2.72 16.48 -2.06
C SER A 199 4.22 16.19 -2.17
N PRO A 200 4.67 15.47 -3.20
CA PRO A 200 6.08 15.22 -3.39
C PRO A 200 6.83 16.53 -3.64
N ASP A 201 8.13 16.51 -3.39
CA ASP A 201 9.02 17.53 -3.93
C ASP A 201 8.88 17.57 -5.46
N GLU A 202 8.63 18.76 -6.03
CA GLU A 202 8.31 18.93 -7.44
C GLU A 202 9.44 18.46 -8.36
N ALA A 203 10.70 18.72 -7.98
CA ALA A 203 11.86 18.31 -8.77
C ALA A 203 12.02 16.78 -8.75
N LEU A 204 11.82 16.15 -7.59
CA LEU A 204 11.86 14.70 -7.45
C LEU A 204 10.70 14.02 -8.21
N ALA A 205 9.50 14.60 -8.14
CA ALA A 205 8.33 14.13 -8.86
C ALA A 205 8.56 14.17 -10.37
N GLU A 206 8.99 15.31 -10.91
CA GLU A 206 9.22 15.46 -12.34
C GLU A 206 10.33 14.53 -12.85
N MET A 207 11.40 14.36 -12.08
CA MET A 207 12.44 13.38 -12.41
C MET A 207 11.88 11.96 -12.48
N GLY A 208 11.09 11.55 -11.47
CA GLY A 208 10.45 10.23 -11.45
C GLY A 208 9.50 10.00 -12.62
N LEU A 209 8.69 11.00 -12.96
CA LEU A 209 7.78 10.95 -14.11
C LEU A 209 8.54 10.85 -15.43
N ARG A 210 9.60 11.64 -15.63
CA ARG A 210 10.44 11.58 -16.83
C ARG A 210 11.09 10.22 -17.04
N VAL A 211 11.72 9.66 -16.00
CA VAL A 211 12.35 8.33 -16.08
C VAL A 211 11.33 7.24 -16.38
N LEU A 212 10.14 7.35 -15.79
CA LEU A 212 9.06 6.39 -16.03
C LEU A 212 8.50 6.49 -17.46
N GLU A 213 8.37 7.69 -18.00
CA GLU A 213 7.97 7.94 -19.38
C GLU A 213 8.97 7.34 -20.37
N GLU A 214 10.27 7.60 -20.18
CA GLU A 214 11.34 6.99 -20.99
C GLU A 214 11.29 5.46 -20.97
N ALA A 215 11.05 4.86 -19.80
CA ALA A 215 10.94 3.41 -19.67
C ALA A 215 9.71 2.84 -20.38
N ALA A 216 8.58 3.57 -20.40
CA ALA A 216 7.37 3.13 -21.08
C ALA A 216 7.46 3.23 -22.62
N LEU A 217 8.48 3.89 -23.17
CA LEU A 217 8.76 3.88 -24.61
C LEU A 217 9.41 2.58 -25.09
N LEU A 218 9.98 1.77 -24.18
CA LEU A 218 10.67 0.54 -24.54
C LEU A 218 9.68 -0.55 -24.98
N GLU A 219 9.84 -1.06 -26.19
CA GLU A 219 8.90 -2.03 -26.81
C GLU A 219 8.94 -3.43 -26.18
N ASN A 220 9.97 -3.76 -25.39
CA ASN A 220 10.07 -5.04 -24.70
C ASN A 220 9.15 -5.13 -23.46
N GLU A 221 8.59 -4.01 -23.00
CA GLU A 221 7.64 -3.97 -21.90
C GLU A 221 6.22 -4.34 -22.37
N LEU A 222 5.44 -4.94 -21.48
CA LEU A 222 4.10 -5.42 -21.81
C LEU A 222 3.16 -4.23 -22.15
N PRO A 223 2.32 -4.31 -23.21
CA PRO A 223 1.45 -3.21 -23.62
C PRO A 223 0.56 -2.66 -22.51
N GLN A 224 0.00 -3.53 -21.66
CA GLN A 224 -0.82 -3.13 -20.52
C GLN A 224 -0.04 -2.41 -19.42
N GLU A 225 1.25 -2.70 -19.25
CA GLU A 225 2.10 -2.01 -18.27
C GLU A 225 2.47 -0.61 -18.77
N ARG A 226 2.81 -0.51 -20.07
CA ARG A 226 3.04 0.77 -20.75
C ARG A 226 1.81 1.67 -20.70
N LEU A 227 0.63 1.11 -21.00
CA LEU A 227 -0.64 1.85 -20.91
C LEU A 227 -0.94 2.32 -19.48
N ALA A 228 -0.70 1.49 -18.46
CA ALA A 228 -0.89 1.88 -17.07
C ALA A 228 0.00 3.07 -16.68
N VAL A 229 1.23 3.13 -17.19
CA VAL A 229 2.14 4.27 -17.00
C VAL A 229 1.61 5.52 -17.70
N TRP A 230 1.19 5.43 -18.96
CA TRP A 230 0.66 6.59 -19.69
C TRP A 230 -0.63 7.14 -19.07
N LEU A 231 -1.51 6.27 -18.56
CA LEU A 231 -2.68 6.68 -17.78
C LEU A 231 -2.31 7.41 -16.48
N PHE A 232 -1.24 6.98 -15.82
CA PHE A 232 -0.72 7.67 -14.64
C PHE A 232 -0.10 9.02 -15.00
N LEU A 233 0.69 9.10 -16.07
CA LEU A 233 1.26 10.35 -16.58
C LEU A 233 0.15 11.35 -16.95
N LYS A 234 -0.92 10.90 -17.59
CA LYS A 234 -2.11 11.71 -17.89
C LYS A 234 -2.73 12.30 -16.62
N GLU A 235 -2.88 11.51 -15.55
CA GLU A 235 -3.43 12.01 -14.29
C GLU A 235 -2.55 13.11 -13.68
N GLN A 236 -1.22 13.03 -13.84
CA GLN A 236 -0.30 14.02 -13.29
C GLN A 236 -0.15 15.27 -14.19
N ARG A 237 -0.21 15.12 -15.52
CA ARG A 237 0.07 16.19 -16.49
C ARG A 237 -1.17 16.77 -17.17
N GLY A 238 -2.33 16.13 -17.04
CA GLY A 238 -3.59 16.52 -17.67
C GLY A 238 -3.78 16.04 -19.12
N GLU A 239 -2.69 15.70 -19.81
CA GLU A 239 -2.70 15.31 -21.22
C GLU A 239 -2.25 13.86 -21.42
N THR A 240 -2.85 13.18 -22.40
CA THR A 240 -2.42 11.84 -22.80
C THR A 240 -1.16 11.95 -23.65
N PRO A 241 -0.08 11.21 -23.35
CA PRO A 241 1.11 11.20 -24.21
C PRO A 241 0.76 10.79 -25.64
N GLU A 242 1.22 11.53 -26.66
CA GLU A 242 0.85 11.24 -28.06
C GLU A 242 1.26 9.82 -28.49
N VAL A 243 2.41 9.34 -28.02
CA VAL A 243 2.88 7.96 -28.27
C VAL A 243 1.87 6.91 -27.78
N ALA A 244 1.13 7.19 -26.71
CA ALA A 244 0.06 6.32 -26.24
C ALA A 244 -1.10 6.28 -27.25
N LEU A 245 -1.50 7.45 -27.78
CA LEU A 245 -2.56 7.55 -28.78
C LEU A 245 -2.15 6.91 -30.11
N GLU A 246 -0.90 7.07 -30.54
CA GLU A 246 -0.34 6.41 -31.74
C GLU A 246 -0.40 4.87 -31.62
N LEU A 247 -0.19 4.33 -30.41
CA LEU A 247 -0.31 2.89 -30.16
C LEU A 247 -1.78 2.43 -30.11
N LEU A 248 -2.67 3.23 -29.54
CA LEU A 248 -4.06 2.85 -29.28
C LEU A 248 -4.99 3.05 -30.48
N ARG A 249 -4.80 4.09 -31.29
CA ARG A 249 -5.66 4.39 -32.45
C ARG A 249 -5.75 3.21 -33.42
N PRO A 250 -4.65 2.57 -33.86
CA PRO A 250 -4.75 1.41 -34.75
C PRO A 250 -5.52 0.23 -34.13
N ILE A 251 -5.42 0.04 -32.81
CA ILE A 251 -6.14 -1.02 -32.09
C ILE A 251 -7.63 -0.69 -32.00
N ALA A 252 -7.98 0.57 -31.76
CA ALA A 252 -9.35 1.05 -31.67
C ALA A 252 -10.07 1.04 -33.02
N GLU A 253 -9.33 1.19 -34.13
CA GLU A 253 -9.84 1.14 -35.51
C GLU A 253 -10.03 -0.29 -36.06
N LEU A 254 -9.53 -1.32 -35.35
CA LEU A 254 -9.75 -2.70 -35.77
C LEU A 254 -11.26 -3.01 -35.81
N PRO A 255 -11.74 -3.72 -36.84
CA PRO A 255 -13.15 -4.07 -36.94
C PRO A 255 -13.57 -4.89 -35.73
N ALA A 256 -14.73 -4.57 -35.16
CA ALA A 256 -15.30 -5.36 -34.09
C ALA A 256 -15.51 -6.82 -34.54
N PRO A 257 -15.31 -7.81 -33.67
CA PRO A 257 -15.57 -9.21 -33.98
C PRO A 257 -17.01 -9.43 -34.48
N THR A 258 -17.19 -10.40 -35.38
CA THR A 258 -18.50 -10.75 -35.93
C THR A 258 -19.38 -11.46 -34.90
N ASP A 259 -18.80 -12.25 -34.00
CA ASP A 259 -19.50 -12.77 -32.83
C ASP A 259 -19.54 -11.68 -31.75
N PRO A 260 -20.73 -11.19 -31.35
CA PRO A 260 -20.82 -10.19 -30.30
C PRO A 260 -20.19 -10.65 -28.98
N SER A 261 -20.02 -11.96 -28.77
CA SER A 261 -19.45 -12.58 -27.56
C SER A 261 -17.95 -12.42 -27.46
N GLU A 262 -17.29 -12.16 -28.58
CA GLU A 262 -15.88 -11.84 -28.62
C GLU A 262 -15.69 -10.35 -28.30
N SER A 263 -14.64 -10.07 -27.54
CA SER A 263 -14.30 -8.73 -27.07
C SER A 263 -13.38 -8.05 -28.09
N PRO A 264 -13.68 -6.81 -28.52
CA PRO A 264 -12.77 -6.06 -29.38
C PRO A 264 -11.42 -5.83 -28.68
N GLU A 265 -10.33 -5.70 -29.45
CA GLU A 265 -8.98 -5.72 -28.89
C GLU A 265 -8.69 -4.58 -27.90
N ILE A 266 -9.28 -3.40 -28.12
CA ILE A 266 -9.14 -2.30 -27.17
C ILE A 266 -9.73 -2.64 -25.79
N TRP A 267 -10.83 -3.39 -25.74
CA TRP A 267 -11.44 -3.84 -24.48
C TRP A 267 -10.63 -4.96 -23.83
N ASN A 268 -10.00 -5.84 -24.62
CA ASN A 268 -9.05 -6.84 -24.11
C ASN A 268 -7.85 -6.17 -23.44
N LEU A 269 -7.31 -5.13 -24.07
CA LEU A 269 -6.20 -4.35 -23.51
C LEU A 269 -6.60 -3.65 -22.20
N PHE A 270 -7.79 -3.05 -22.13
CA PHE A 270 -8.30 -2.45 -20.89
C PHE A 270 -8.53 -3.50 -19.81
N ALA A 271 -9.05 -4.69 -20.16
CA ALA A 271 -9.22 -5.79 -19.21
C ALA A 271 -7.89 -6.30 -18.64
N ALA A 272 -6.81 -6.24 -19.43
CA ALA A 272 -5.46 -6.65 -19.04
C ALA A 272 -4.72 -5.64 -18.13
N LEU A 273 -5.28 -4.44 -17.91
CA LEU A 273 -4.63 -3.43 -17.07
C LEU A 273 -4.38 -3.94 -15.63
N PRO A 274 -3.23 -3.62 -15.01
CA PRO A 274 -2.77 -4.29 -13.79
C PRO A 274 -3.69 -4.10 -12.58
N THR A 275 -4.36 -2.95 -12.47
CA THR A 275 -5.21 -2.62 -11.32
C THR A 275 -6.59 -2.13 -11.74
N LEU A 276 -7.58 -2.30 -10.85
CA LEU A 276 -8.94 -1.78 -11.07
C LEU A 276 -8.95 -0.25 -11.26
N LYS A 277 -8.02 0.47 -10.61
CA LYS A 277 -7.90 1.91 -10.76
C LYS A 277 -7.39 2.29 -12.15
N ASP A 278 -6.45 1.51 -12.70
CA ASP A 278 -5.97 1.74 -14.07
C ASP A 278 -7.06 1.41 -15.09
N GLN A 279 -7.85 0.35 -14.87
CA GLN A 279 -9.04 0.06 -15.67
C GLN A 279 -10.04 1.22 -15.66
N GLU A 280 -10.35 1.78 -14.49
CA GLU A 280 -11.23 2.94 -14.36
C GLU A 280 -10.67 4.17 -15.10
N ARG A 281 -9.37 4.45 -14.95
CA ARG A 281 -8.69 5.58 -15.64
C ARG A 281 -8.75 5.45 -17.17
N ALA A 282 -8.75 4.23 -17.70
CA ALA A 282 -8.82 3.99 -19.14
C ALA A 282 -10.09 4.54 -19.80
N ILE A 283 -11.16 4.79 -19.03
CA ILE A 283 -12.38 5.42 -19.55
C ILE A 283 -12.09 6.79 -20.16
N ALA A 284 -11.14 7.55 -19.60
CA ALA A 284 -10.77 8.87 -20.10
C ALA A 284 -10.19 8.84 -21.53
N LEU A 285 -9.74 7.67 -22.00
CA LEU A 285 -9.22 7.51 -23.36
C LEU A 285 -10.33 7.33 -24.40
N LEU A 286 -11.53 6.88 -24.01
CA LEU A 286 -12.63 6.64 -24.95
C LEU A 286 -12.99 7.87 -25.80
N PRO A 287 -13.22 9.08 -25.24
CA PRO A 287 -13.47 10.27 -26.05
C PRO A 287 -12.28 10.68 -26.92
N GLU A 288 -11.05 10.40 -26.50
CA GLU A 288 -9.85 10.73 -27.27
C GLU A 288 -9.64 9.79 -28.46
N LEU A 289 -10.07 8.53 -28.32
CA LEU A 289 -9.97 7.52 -29.37
C LEU A 289 -11.13 7.56 -30.36
N PHE A 290 -12.35 7.84 -29.89
CA PHE A 290 -13.57 7.73 -30.71
C PHE A 290 -14.28 9.08 -30.95
N GLY A 291 -13.73 10.19 -30.46
CA GLY A 291 -14.28 11.53 -30.67
C GLY A 291 -15.61 11.78 -29.96
N GLU A 292 -16.43 12.70 -30.50
CA GLU A 292 -17.69 13.13 -29.88
C GLU A 292 -18.75 12.01 -29.77
N ASP A 293 -18.74 11.07 -30.72
CA ASP A 293 -19.68 9.94 -30.76
C ASP A 293 -19.21 8.72 -29.97
N TRP A 294 -18.15 8.84 -29.16
CA TRP A 294 -17.56 7.70 -28.42
C TRP A 294 -18.60 6.91 -27.63
N MET A 295 -19.58 7.59 -27.03
CA MET A 295 -20.64 6.93 -26.27
C MET A 295 -21.45 5.99 -27.16
N LYS A 296 -21.93 6.45 -28.33
CA LYS A 296 -22.68 5.62 -29.28
C LYS A 296 -21.85 4.43 -29.76
N VAL A 297 -20.56 4.65 -30.01
CA VAL A 297 -19.63 3.60 -30.48
C VAL A 297 -19.39 2.56 -29.38
N CYS A 298 -19.30 2.96 -28.12
CA CYS A 298 -18.87 2.10 -27.03
C CYS A 298 -20.02 1.40 -26.28
N VAL A 299 -21.26 1.92 -26.26
CA VAL A 299 -22.39 1.26 -25.54
C VAL A 299 -22.60 -0.19 -25.96
N PRO A 300 -22.59 -0.57 -27.27
CA PRO A 300 -22.79 -1.96 -27.68
C PRO A 300 -21.75 -2.93 -27.10
N HIS A 301 -20.58 -2.42 -26.72
CA HIS A 301 -19.47 -3.18 -26.16
C HIS A 301 -19.41 -3.15 -24.64
N LEU A 302 -20.37 -2.53 -23.94
CA LEU A 302 -20.37 -2.37 -22.48
C LEU A 302 -20.22 -3.71 -21.73
N GLN A 303 -20.71 -4.81 -22.29
CA GLN A 303 -20.54 -6.17 -21.74
C GLN A 303 -19.07 -6.62 -21.60
N HIS A 304 -18.18 -6.03 -22.38
CA HIS A 304 -16.74 -6.30 -22.37
C HIS A 304 -15.98 -5.36 -21.44
N ALA A 305 -16.67 -4.44 -20.76
CA ALA A 305 -16.06 -3.51 -19.83
C ALA A 305 -15.31 -4.24 -18.71
N ALA A 306 -14.07 -3.83 -18.50
CA ALA A 306 -13.24 -4.32 -17.41
C ALA A 306 -13.90 -4.00 -16.06
N ARG A 307 -13.57 -4.77 -15.02
CA ARG A 307 -14.22 -4.71 -13.69
C ARG A 307 -14.19 -3.31 -13.09
N GLY A 308 -13.09 -2.58 -13.23
CA GLY A 308 -12.95 -1.19 -12.78
C GLY A 308 -13.79 -0.19 -13.59
N MET A 309 -14.14 -0.53 -14.84
CA MET A 309 -14.87 0.36 -15.75
C MET A 309 -16.39 0.27 -15.61
N VAL A 310 -16.92 -0.90 -15.19
CA VAL A 310 -18.36 -1.20 -15.22
C VAL A 310 -19.22 -0.11 -14.58
N ARG A 311 -18.98 0.24 -13.31
CA ARG A 311 -19.82 1.20 -12.60
C ARG A 311 -19.64 2.63 -13.14
N PRO A 312 -18.42 3.15 -13.31
CA PRO A 312 -18.24 4.49 -13.86
C PRO A 312 -18.81 4.66 -15.28
N LEU A 313 -18.70 3.64 -16.15
CA LEU A 313 -19.30 3.68 -17.49
C LEU A 313 -20.83 3.71 -17.43
N VAL A 314 -21.46 2.83 -16.65
CA VAL A 314 -22.92 2.84 -16.47
C VAL A 314 -23.39 4.21 -15.96
N ASP A 315 -22.72 4.76 -14.96
CA ASP A 315 -23.06 6.07 -14.41
C ASP A 315 -22.87 7.20 -15.43
N THR A 316 -21.87 7.08 -16.30
CA THR A 316 -21.61 8.04 -17.39
C THR A 316 -22.69 7.99 -18.46
N TYR A 317 -23.09 6.79 -18.90
CA TYR A 317 -24.13 6.63 -19.93
C TYR A 317 -25.50 7.11 -19.47
N LEU A 318 -25.90 6.77 -18.24
CA LEU A 318 -27.17 7.23 -17.68
C LEU A 318 -27.19 8.76 -17.52
N LYS A 319 -26.08 9.38 -17.15
CA LYS A 319 -25.98 10.86 -17.11
C LYS A 319 -25.95 11.50 -18.49
N GLY A 320 -25.48 10.77 -19.49
CA GLY A 320 -25.31 11.23 -20.87
C GLY A 320 -26.58 11.11 -21.74
N GLY A 321 -27.71 10.63 -21.20
CA GLY A 321 -28.94 10.47 -21.97
C GLY A 321 -28.98 9.21 -22.85
N PHE A 322 -28.18 8.18 -22.52
CA PHE A 322 -28.12 6.89 -23.23
C PHE A 322 -28.95 5.80 -22.52
N GLU A 323 -30.03 6.17 -21.85
CA GLU A 323 -30.85 5.24 -21.06
C GLU A 323 -31.43 4.13 -21.93
N LYS A 324 -31.85 4.46 -23.15
CA LYS A 324 -32.44 3.49 -24.08
C LYS A 324 -31.44 2.40 -24.47
N GLU A 325 -30.23 2.78 -24.84
CA GLU A 325 -29.19 1.84 -25.25
C GLU A 325 -28.70 1.01 -24.04
N VAL A 326 -28.62 1.61 -22.85
CA VAL A 326 -28.32 0.89 -21.61
C VAL A 326 -29.43 -0.12 -21.27
N HIS A 327 -30.70 0.23 -21.49
CA HIS A 327 -31.85 -0.66 -21.35
C HIS A 327 -31.78 -1.86 -22.29
N GLU A 328 -31.39 -1.64 -23.55
CA GLU A 328 -31.19 -2.72 -24.53
C GLU A 328 -30.07 -3.68 -24.08
N VAL A 329 -28.94 -3.16 -23.59
CA VAL A 329 -27.85 -3.97 -23.02
C VAL A 329 -28.35 -4.79 -21.82
N TYR A 330 -29.13 -4.19 -20.92
CA TYR A 330 -29.70 -4.88 -19.77
C TYR A 330 -30.63 -6.03 -20.19
N SER A 331 -31.53 -5.79 -21.15
CA SER A 331 -32.46 -6.79 -21.69
C SER A 331 -31.72 -7.98 -22.31
N VAL A 332 -30.65 -7.72 -23.08
CA VAL A 332 -29.80 -8.78 -23.65
C VAL A 332 -29.10 -9.60 -22.57
N LEU A 333 -28.57 -8.94 -21.53
CA LEU A 333 -27.91 -9.63 -20.41
C LEU A 333 -28.88 -10.44 -19.55
N LEU A 334 -30.13 -10.01 -19.40
CA LEU A 334 -31.17 -10.82 -18.74
C LEU A 334 -31.42 -12.13 -19.49
N SER A 335 -31.28 -12.14 -20.82
CA SER A 335 -31.37 -13.37 -21.62
C SER A 335 -30.11 -14.24 -21.53
N ARG A 336 -28.97 -13.66 -21.12
CA ARG A 336 -27.64 -14.31 -21.03
C ARG A 336 -26.91 -13.92 -19.74
N PRO A 337 -27.43 -14.30 -18.56
CA PRO A 337 -27.01 -13.72 -17.28
C PRO A 337 -25.54 -13.97 -16.90
N LEU A 338 -24.93 -15.01 -17.48
CA LEU A 338 -23.55 -15.42 -17.18
C LEU A 338 -22.49 -14.65 -17.97
N ARG A 339 -22.89 -13.87 -18.98
CA ARG A 339 -21.98 -13.25 -19.94
C ARG A 339 -21.18 -12.09 -19.36
N ALA A 340 -21.84 -11.24 -18.55
CA ALA A 340 -21.19 -10.12 -17.88
C ALA A 340 -21.74 -9.94 -16.44
N PRO A 341 -21.39 -10.82 -15.49
CA PRO A 341 -21.96 -10.84 -14.14
C PRO A 341 -21.90 -9.50 -13.40
N SER A 342 -20.75 -8.84 -13.41
CA SER A 342 -20.56 -7.56 -12.70
C SER A 342 -21.41 -6.44 -13.30
N LEU A 343 -21.54 -6.43 -14.63
CA LEU A 343 -22.36 -5.46 -15.35
C LEU A 343 -23.84 -5.73 -15.09
N LEU A 344 -24.31 -6.98 -15.21
CA LEU A 344 -25.71 -7.32 -14.96
C LEU A 344 -26.16 -6.91 -13.56
N VAL A 345 -25.37 -7.22 -12.52
CA VAL A 345 -25.67 -6.81 -11.13
C VAL A 345 -25.67 -5.28 -10.99
N THR A 346 -24.78 -4.59 -11.69
CA THR A 346 -24.70 -3.12 -11.63
C THR A 346 -25.91 -2.49 -12.32
N LEU A 347 -26.31 -2.97 -13.50
CA LEU A 347 -27.49 -2.51 -14.23
C LEU A 347 -28.77 -2.80 -13.43
N ALA A 348 -28.94 -4.02 -12.92
CA ALA A 348 -30.09 -4.38 -12.09
C ALA A 348 -30.22 -3.45 -10.86
N SER A 349 -29.10 -3.09 -10.23
CA SER A 349 -29.11 -2.17 -9.08
C SER A 349 -29.52 -0.73 -9.38
N ARG A 350 -29.46 -0.33 -10.66
CA ARG A 350 -29.86 0.98 -11.15
C ARG A 350 -31.28 0.95 -11.69
N LEU A 351 -31.57 -0.02 -12.57
CA LEU A 351 -32.76 -0.04 -13.42
C LEU A 351 -33.99 -0.70 -12.77
N GLU A 352 -33.82 -1.72 -11.92
CA GLU A 352 -34.97 -2.40 -11.28
C GLU A 352 -35.63 -1.58 -10.16
N LYS A 353 -35.16 -0.35 -9.95
CA LYS A 353 -35.82 0.64 -9.08
C LYS A 353 -36.89 1.45 -9.80
N GLU A 354 -36.90 1.39 -11.13
CA GLU A 354 -37.80 2.12 -12.01
C GLU A 354 -38.83 1.15 -12.61
N GLU A 355 -39.97 1.67 -13.07
CA GLU A 355 -40.91 0.87 -13.84
C GLU A 355 -40.33 0.60 -15.23
N LEU A 356 -39.94 -0.64 -15.47
CA LEU A 356 -39.46 -1.09 -16.77
C LEU A 356 -40.65 -1.33 -17.70
N GLY A 357 -40.58 -0.76 -18.91
CA GLY A 357 -41.65 -0.90 -19.91
C GLY A 357 -41.75 -2.29 -20.53
N ASP A 358 -42.75 -2.47 -21.41
CA ASP A 358 -43.15 -3.77 -21.98
C ASP A 358 -42.09 -4.48 -22.84
N ASN A 359 -41.02 -3.78 -23.22
CA ASN A 359 -39.91 -4.35 -24.01
C ASN A 359 -38.95 -5.23 -23.18
N PHE A 360 -39.16 -5.31 -21.86
CA PHE A 360 -38.37 -6.16 -20.97
C PHE A 360 -39.03 -7.51 -20.72
N PRO A 361 -38.24 -8.55 -20.36
CA PRO A 361 -38.82 -9.77 -19.82
C PRO A 361 -39.73 -9.49 -18.63
N THR A 362 -40.74 -10.32 -18.43
CA THR A 362 -41.67 -10.20 -17.29
C THR A 362 -40.92 -10.18 -15.96
N PRO A 363 -41.47 -9.58 -14.89
CA PRO A 363 -40.81 -9.55 -13.58
C PRO A 363 -40.32 -10.93 -13.11
N VAL A 364 -41.12 -11.97 -13.33
CA VAL A 364 -40.78 -13.37 -13.00
C VAL A 364 -39.59 -13.88 -13.83
N GLN A 365 -39.54 -13.60 -15.14
CA GLN A 365 -38.41 -13.97 -15.99
C GLN A 365 -37.12 -13.24 -15.59
N ARG A 366 -37.23 -11.96 -15.19
CA ARG A 366 -36.07 -11.20 -14.68
C ARG A 366 -35.56 -11.79 -13.36
N ALA A 367 -36.47 -12.15 -12.44
CA ALA A 367 -36.11 -12.87 -11.22
C ALA A 367 -35.40 -14.20 -11.51
N GLN A 368 -35.92 -15.02 -12.43
CA GLN A 368 -35.30 -16.28 -12.85
C GLN A 368 -33.89 -16.07 -13.40
N SER A 369 -33.69 -15.04 -14.23
CA SER A 369 -32.38 -14.68 -14.78
C SER A 369 -31.37 -14.29 -13.69
N LEU A 370 -31.76 -13.41 -12.78
CA LEU A 370 -30.90 -12.97 -11.67
C LEU A 370 -30.60 -14.11 -10.69
N LEU A 371 -31.57 -14.99 -10.42
CA LEU A 371 -31.34 -16.20 -9.63
C LEU A 371 -30.43 -17.20 -10.36
N SER A 372 -30.46 -17.24 -11.69
CA SER A 372 -29.58 -18.12 -12.48
C SER A 372 -28.14 -17.68 -12.33
N LEU A 373 -27.92 -16.36 -12.37
CA LEU A 373 -26.63 -15.78 -12.03
C LEU A 373 -26.25 -16.09 -10.57
N ALA A 374 -27.18 -15.97 -9.62
CA ALA A 374 -26.90 -16.23 -8.20
C ALA A 374 -26.45 -17.68 -7.95
N THR A 375 -27.13 -18.67 -8.55
CA THR A 375 -26.74 -20.09 -8.49
C THR A 375 -25.35 -20.31 -9.09
N HIS A 376 -25.07 -19.73 -10.27
CA HIS A 376 -23.74 -19.85 -10.89
C HIS A 376 -22.64 -19.21 -10.02
N LEU A 377 -22.87 -18.00 -9.51
CA LEU A 377 -21.92 -17.31 -8.64
C LEU A 377 -21.68 -18.07 -7.34
N TYR A 378 -22.71 -18.69 -6.75
CA TYR A 378 -22.56 -19.50 -5.55
C TYR A 378 -21.56 -20.65 -5.74
N GLN A 379 -21.61 -21.30 -6.90
CA GLN A 379 -20.71 -22.39 -7.27
C GLN A 379 -19.31 -21.86 -7.64
N ALA A 380 -19.23 -20.80 -8.45
CA ALA A 380 -17.99 -20.28 -9.01
C ALA A 380 -17.19 -19.36 -8.07
N ARG A 381 -17.80 -18.79 -7.02
CA ARG A 381 -17.14 -17.78 -6.15
C ARG A 381 -15.99 -18.32 -5.30
N ARG A 382 -15.88 -19.64 -5.11
CA ARG A 382 -14.87 -20.25 -4.25
C ARG A 382 -13.46 -19.98 -4.79
N GLY A 383 -12.64 -19.26 -4.01
CA GLY A 383 -11.28 -18.87 -4.41
C GLY A 383 -11.22 -17.62 -5.32
N GLU A 384 -12.37 -17.09 -5.73
CA GLU A 384 -12.50 -15.96 -6.65
C GLU A 384 -13.06 -14.73 -5.90
N ALA A 385 -12.17 -13.91 -5.32
CA ALA A 385 -12.55 -12.75 -4.50
C ALA A 385 -13.43 -11.72 -5.24
N HIS A 386 -13.31 -11.63 -6.57
CA HIS A 386 -14.19 -10.79 -7.37
C HIS A 386 -15.61 -11.36 -7.45
N LEU A 387 -15.76 -12.63 -7.81
CA LEU A 387 -17.07 -13.29 -7.90
C LEU A 387 -17.76 -13.35 -6.53
N THR A 388 -16.99 -13.46 -5.44
CA THR A 388 -17.53 -13.34 -4.07
C THR A 388 -18.15 -11.96 -3.83
N ARG A 389 -17.49 -10.88 -4.25
CA ARG A 389 -18.04 -9.51 -4.14
C ARG A 389 -19.26 -9.30 -5.03
N VAL A 390 -19.25 -9.82 -6.27
CA VAL A 390 -20.42 -9.75 -7.17
C VAL A 390 -21.60 -10.52 -6.58
N SER A 391 -21.34 -11.72 -6.04
CA SER A 391 -22.34 -12.53 -5.34
C SER A 391 -22.94 -11.79 -4.15
N ALA A 392 -22.12 -11.22 -3.28
CA ALA A 392 -22.59 -10.46 -2.12
C ALA A 392 -23.43 -9.23 -2.52
N ARG A 393 -23.03 -8.51 -3.58
CA ARG A 393 -23.82 -7.39 -4.12
C ARG A 393 -25.17 -7.86 -4.67
N LEU A 394 -25.21 -8.99 -5.36
CA LEU A 394 -26.45 -9.56 -5.90
C LEU A 394 -27.39 -10.01 -4.77
N THR A 395 -26.86 -10.70 -3.75
CA THR A 395 -27.62 -11.07 -2.54
C THR A 395 -28.20 -9.84 -1.88
N SER A 396 -27.38 -8.81 -1.65
CA SER A 396 -27.86 -7.57 -1.04
C SER A 396 -28.93 -6.88 -1.90
N LEU A 397 -28.75 -6.80 -3.21
CA LEU A 397 -29.73 -6.21 -4.12
C LEU A 397 -31.10 -6.92 -4.05
N LEU A 398 -31.09 -8.25 -4.01
CA LEU A 398 -32.31 -9.05 -4.14
C LEU A 398 -33.02 -9.30 -2.80
N CYS A 399 -32.26 -9.44 -1.71
CA CYS A 399 -32.77 -9.91 -0.42
C CYS A 399 -32.80 -8.83 0.68
N SER A 400 -32.08 -7.71 0.53
CA SER A 400 -32.05 -6.68 1.57
C SER A 400 -33.28 -5.75 1.55
N GLY A 401 -33.58 -5.16 2.71
CA GLY A 401 -34.63 -4.15 2.89
C GLY A 401 -35.99 -4.72 3.33
N GLU A 402 -36.92 -3.83 3.66
CA GLU A 402 -38.28 -4.21 4.11
C GLU A 402 -39.13 -4.79 2.97
N SER A 403 -38.88 -4.36 1.74
CA SER A 403 -39.48 -4.89 0.51
C SER A 403 -38.38 -5.38 -0.43
N PRO A 404 -37.90 -6.63 -0.26
CA PRO A 404 -36.85 -7.18 -1.09
C PRO A 404 -37.22 -7.15 -2.58
N LEU A 405 -36.26 -6.82 -3.44
CA LEU A 405 -36.50 -6.76 -4.89
C LEU A 405 -36.98 -8.11 -5.42
N LEU A 406 -36.43 -9.23 -4.94
CA LEU A 406 -36.86 -10.55 -5.37
C LEU A 406 -38.33 -10.82 -5.03
N ALA A 407 -38.80 -10.38 -3.86
CA ALA A 407 -40.21 -10.50 -3.47
C ALA A 407 -41.12 -9.63 -4.34
N THR A 408 -40.63 -8.46 -4.77
CA THR A 408 -41.37 -7.57 -5.67
C THR A 408 -41.50 -8.17 -7.07
N LEU A 409 -40.40 -8.71 -7.62
CA LEU A 409 -40.39 -9.35 -8.94
C LEU A 409 -41.25 -10.62 -9.01
N LEU A 410 -41.41 -11.32 -7.88
CA LEU A 410 -42.18 -12.55 -7.77
C LEU A 410 -43.59 -12.34 -7.19
N LYS A 411 -44.04 -11.10 -7.01
CA LYS A 411 -45.33 -10.79 -6.39
C LYS A 411 -46.51 -11.49 -7.08
N ASP A 412 -46.48 -11.53 -8.41
CA ASP A 412 -47.54 -12.10 -9.25
C ASP A 412 -47.12 -13.47 -9.86
N ALA A 413 -46.08 -14.11 -9.31
CA ALA A 413 -45.66 -15.42 -9.75
C ALA A 413 -46.70 -16.49 -9.37
N ASP A 414 -47.02 -17.37 -10.31
CA ASP A 414 -47.87 -18.53 -10.02
C ASP A 414 -47.06 -19.68 -9.36
N ALA A 415 -47.79 -20.70 -8.92
CA ALA A 415 -47.19 -21.86 -8.25
C ALA A 415 -46.24 -22.63 -9.18
N GLU A 416 -46.46 -22.64 -10.49
CA GLU A 416 -45.61 -23.36 -11.45
C GLU A 416 -44.26 -22.65 -11.62
N ALA A 417 -44.28 -21.33 -11.81
CA ALA A 417 -43.08 -20.51 -11.93
C ALA A 417 -42.22 -20.59 -10.66
N LEU A 418 -42.83 -20.55 -9.48
CA LEU A 418 -42.11 -20.73 -8.22
C LEU A 418 -41.50 -22.12 -8.06
N ARG A 419 -42.17 -23.19 -8.53
CA ARG A 419 -41.57 -24.54 -8.52
C ARG A 419 -40.35 -24.60 -9.43
N GLY A 420 -40.42 -23.96 -10.60
CA GLY A 420 -39.27 -23.85 -11.50
C GLY A 420 -38.08 -23.13 -10.86
N ILE A 421 -38.35 -22.04 -10.14
CA ILE A 421 -37.35 -21.28 -9.37
C ILE A 421 -36.75 -22.12 -8.24
N ASP A 422 -37.59 -22.83 -7.49
CA ASP A 422 -37.16 -23.71 -6.39
C ASP A 422 -36.22 -24.82 -6.88
N VAL A 423 -36.59 -25.50 -7.99
CA VAL A 423 -35.73 -26.50 -8.64
C VAL A 423 -34.40 -25.92 -9.10
N GLN A 424 -34.41 -24.69 -9.65
CA GLN A 424 -33.19 -24.00 -10.04
C GLN A 424 -32.28 -23.70 -8.84
N CYS A 425 -32.87 -23.23 -7.73
CA CYS A 425 -32.16 -22.89 -6.50
C CYS A 425 -31.62 -24.13 -5.77
N GLY A 426 -32.28 -25.27 -5.89
CA GLY A 426 -31.84 -26.56 -5.35
C GLY A 426 -30.46 -27.03 -5.85
N ARG A 427 -29.92 -26.40 -6.90
CA ARG A 427 -28.53 -26.60 -7.38
C ARG A 427 -27.46 -25.93 -6.50
N GLY A 428 -27.89 -25.21 -5.47
CA GLY A 428 -27.04 -24.49 -4.53
C GLY A 428 -27.12 -22.97 -4.74
N ILE A 429 -27.58 -22.27 -3.71
CA ILE A 429 -27.70 -20.82 -3.67
C ILE A 429 -27.38 -20.31 -2.26
N ASP A 430 -27.23 -19.00 -2.08
CA ASP A 430 -27.05 -18.42 -0.76
C ASP A 430 -28.32 -18.61 0.12
N PRO A 431 -28.22 -19.00 1.40
CA PRO A 431 -29.38 -19.29 2.25
C PRO A 431 -30.41 -18.15 2.35
N GLU A 432 -29.98 -16.90 2.22
CA GLU A 432 -30.90 -15.74 2.20
C GLU A 432 -31.92 -15.83 1.05
N PHE A 433 -31.50 -16.31 -0.13
CA PHE A 433 -32.41 -16.52 -1.25
C PHE A 433 -33.39 -17.65 -0.96
N GLU A 434 -32.89 -18.77 -0.42
CA GLU A 434 -33.69 -19.94 -0.10
C GLU A 434 -34.80 -19.58 0.90
N HIS A 435 -34.45 -18.90 1.99
CA HIS A 435 -35.42 -18.43 2.98
C HIS A 435 -36.50 -17.52 2.38
N LEU A 436 -36.13 -16.59 1.50
CA LEU A 436 -37.08 -15.68 0.88
C LEU A 436 -38.01 -16.43 -0.10
N ILE A 437 -37.47 -17.34 -0.91
CA ILE A 437 -38.24 -18.15 -1.86
C ILE A 437 -39.20 -19.08 -1.11
N THR A 438 -38.74 -19.76 -0.06
CA THR A 438 -39.59 -20.59 0.81
C THR A 438 -40.75 -19.77 1.41
N ALA A 439 -40.46 -18.56 1.90
CA ALA A 439 -41.49 -17.69 2.46
C ALA A 439 -42.53 -17.25 1.41
N LEU A 440 -42.10 -16.96 0.18
CA LEU A 440 -43.00 -16.61 -0.92
C LEU A 440 -43.85 -17.80 -1.38
N ALA A 441 -43.24 -18.98 -1.52
CA ALA A 441 -43.91 -20.21 -1.89
C ALA A 441 -45.03 -20.59 -0.91
N LEU A 442 -44.75 -20.53 0.40
CA LEU A 442 -45.72 -20.83 1.45
C LEU A 442 -46.86 -19.82 1.55
N LYS A 443 -46.66 -18.58 1.08
CA LYS A 443 -47.73 -17.58 0.99
C LYS A 443 -48.74 -17.91 -0.12
N ILE A 444 -48.27 -18.48 -1.23
CA ILE A 444 -49.11 -18.86 -2.37
C ILE A 444 -49.79 -20.20 -2.13
N ASP A 445 -49.06 -21.20 -1.64
CA ASP A 445 -49.61 -22.52 -1.29
C ASP A 445 -48.96 -23.05 -0.01
N ARG A 446 -49.77 -23.26 1.04
CA ARG A 446 -49.31 -23.84 2.31
C ARG A 446 -48.76 -25.27 2.15
N HIS A 447 -49.15 -25.97 1.08
CA HIS A 447 -48.72 -27.33 0.74
C HIS A 447 -47.72 -27.36 -0.43
N PHE A 448 -47.10 -26.22 -0.76
CA PHE A 448 -46.21 -26.08 -1.90
C PHE A 448 -45.15 -27.18 -2.00
N PHE A 449 -44.51 -27.50 -0.86
CA PHE A 449 -43.47 -28.53 -0.77
C PHE A 449 -44.01 -29.95 -0.56
N ALA A 450 -45.26 -30.10 -0.11
CA ALA A 450 -45.87 -31.42 0.13
C ALA A 450 -46.15 -32.18 -1.18
N THR A 451 -46.20 -31.48 -2.31
CA THR A 451 -46.43 -32.04 -3.65
C THR A 451 -45.13 -32.43 -4.38
N GLN A 452 -43.95 -32.04 -3.88
CA GLN A 452 -42.65 -32.45 -4.43
C GLN A 452 -42.15 -33.80 -3.89
N SER A 453 -42.63 -34.22 -2.73
CA SER A 453 -42.57 -35.62 -2.33
C SER A 453 -43.55 -36.40 -3.22
N GLY A 454 -43.03 -37.06 -4.25
CA GLY A 454 -43.76 -38.16 -4.87
C GLY A 454 -44.28 -39.11 -3.79
N PHE A 455 -45.39 -39.79 -4.05
CA PHE A 455 -45.87 -40.83 -3.14
C PHE A 455 -44.69 -41.74 -2.78
N PHE A 456 -44.56 -42.08 -1.49
CA PHE A 456 -43.54 -43.01 -0.97
C PHE A 456 -43.61 -44.40 -1.63
N TRP A 457 -44.63 -44.61 -2.46
CA TRP A 457 -44.85 -45.75 -3.32
C TRP A 457 -45.19 -45.30 -4.74
N THR A 458 -44.64 -45.97 -5.75
CA THR A 458 -45.19 -45.99 -7.11
C THR A 458 -45.53 -47.44 -7.44
N GLY A 459 -46.82 -47.74 -7.64
CA GLY A 459 -47.29 -49.13 -7.72
C GLY A 459 -47.12 -49.88 -6.39
N SER A 460 -46.61 -51.11 -6.43
CA SER A 460 -46.34 -51.96 -5.26
C SER A 460 -44.94 -51.79 -4.65
N THR A 461 -44.16 -50.82 -5.11
CA THR A 461 -42.76 -50.63 -4.71
C THR A 461 -42.62 -49.44 -3.78
N ILE A 462 -42.11 -49.70 -2.57
CA ILE A 462 -41.73 -48.69 -1.58
C ILE A 462 -40.27 -48.31 -1.82
N TRP A 463 -39.98 -47.02 -1.95
CA TRP A 463 -38.61 -46.51 -2.11
C TRP A 463 -38.10 -46.06 -0.74
N THR A 464 -37.05 -46.72 -0.22
CA THR A 464 -36.37 -46.41 1.05
C THR A 464 -35.25 -45.40 0.88
#